data_AF-A0A1M2V769-F1
#
_entry.id   AF-A0A1M2V769-F1
#
_cell.length_a   1.000
_cell.length_b   1.000
_cell.length_c   1.000
_cell.angle_alpha   90.00
_cell.angle_beta   90.00
_cell.angle_gamma   90.00
#
_symmetry.space_group_name_H-M   'P 1'
#
loop_
_entity.id
_entity.type
_entity.pdbx_description
1 polymer ?
#
loop_
_entity_poly.entity_id
_entity_poly.type
_entity_poly.pdbx_seq_one_letter_code
_entity_poly.pdbx_strand_id
1 'polypeptide(L)'
;MESDISAMATTISLLLHLTSTLGKVHFDYTPHWGHGHPNTYIDNVTFPHVLTDKPYIYRVCMDDTDLGMQPALAVQSDGSQKLNFLQWNGGHGIPQTHRIRVYVVDPGNAIQYLVALWIWEVAIRTRG
;
A
#
# COMPACT_ATOMS: atom_id res chain seq x y z
N MET A 1 -16.63 18.59 11.55
CA MET A 1 -15.87 19.68 12.21
C MET A 1 -15.33 19.24 13.56
N GLU A 2 -16.15 18.93 14.58
CA GLU A 2 -15.62 18.44 15.88
C GLU A 2 -14.98 17.03 15.77
N SER A 3 -15.54 16.16 14.94
CA SER A 3 -15.00 14.82 14.64
C SER A 3 -13.61 14.87 13.99
N ASP A 4 -13.38 15.84 13.11
CA ASP A 4 -12.15 15.97 12.34
C ASP A 4 -11.01 16.50 13.21
N ILE A 5 -11.31 17.43 14.12
CA ILE A 5 -10.35 17.96 15.09
C ILE A 5 -9.93 16.85 16.08
N SER A 6 -10.87 16.03 16.54
CA SER A 6 -10.58 14.90 17.43
C SER A 6 -9.70 13.82 16.76
N ALA A 7 -9.98 13.51 15.48
CA ALA A 7 -9.17 12.56 14.71
C ALA A 7 -7.73 13.08 14.47
N MET A 8 -7.59 14.37 14.19
CA MET A 8 -6.27 15.01 14.03
C MET A 8 -5.46 15.04 15.33
N ALA A 9 -6.09 15.37 16.46
CA ALA A 9 -5.44 15.32 17.77
C ALA A 9 -4.95 13.91 18.12
N THR A 10 -5.73 12.88 17.77
CA THR A 10 -5.36 11.47 17.97
C THR A 10 -4.17 11.08 17.08
N THR A 11 -4.16 11.52 15.83
CA THR A 11 -3.06 11.24 14.87
C THR A 11 -1.74 11.86 15.34
N ILE A 12 -1.76 13.10 15.79
CA ILE A 12 -0.56 13.79 16.32
C ILE A 12 -0.03 13.06 17.55
N SER A 13 -0.92 12.64 18.46
CA SER A 13 -0.54 11.89 19.65
C SER A 13 0.17 10.57 19.30
N LEU A 14 -0.31 9.86 18.28
CA LEU A 14 0.32 8.63 17.79
C LEU A 14 1.72 8.90 17.20
N LEU A 15 1.88 9.96 16.39
CA LEU A 15 3.18 10.32 15.81
C LEU A 15 4.22 10.70 16.87
N LEU A 16 3.81 11.47 17.88
CA LEU A 16 4.70 11.84 19.00
C LEU A 16 5.10 10.61 19.82
N HIS A 17 4.17 9.70 20.10
CA HIS A 17 4.47 8.46 20.80
C HIS A 17 5.40 7.54 20.01
N LEU A 18 5.19 7.43 18.70
CA LEU A 18 6.06 6.65 17.81
C LEU A 18 7.48 7.23 17.80
N THR A 19 7.59 8.54 17.66
CA THR A 19 8.88 9.25 17.62
C THR A 19 9.65 9.13 18.93
N SER A 20 8.97 9.26 20.08
CA SER A 20 9.62 9.11 21.38
C SER A 20 10.08 7.67 21.66
N THR A 21 9.37 6.68 21.13
CA THR A 21 9.68 5.26 21.30
C THR A 21 10.83 4.81 20.38
N LEU A 22 10.85 5.25 19.13
CA LEU A 22 11.84 4.79 18.12
C LEU A 22 13.03 5.74 17.95
N GLY A 23 12.94 6.97 18.46
CA GLY A 23 13.94 8.03 18.28
C GLY A 23 13.91 8.66 16.89
N LYS A 24 13.97 7.86 15.82
CA LYS A 24 13.84 8.30 14.42
C LYS A 24 13.00 7.30 13.63
N VAL A 25 12.03 7.82 12.88
CA VAL A 25 11.24 7.03 11.93
C VAL A 25 11.14 7.78 10.60
N HIS A 26 11.21 7.06 9.50
CA HIS A 26 11.06 7.60 8.14
C HIS A 26 10.35 6.56 7.29
N PHE A 27 9.24 6.94 6.67
CA PHE A 27 8.49 6.11 5.73
C PHE A 27 7.70 7.01 4.78
N ASP A 28 7.43 6.49 3.60
CA ASP A 28 6.55 7.06 2.59
C ASP A 28 5.83 5.90 1.89
N TYR A 29 4.56 5.75 2.26
CA TYR A 29 3.64 4.76 1.69
C TYR A 29 2.68 5.40 0.67
N THR A 30 3.02 6.55 0.09
CA THR A 30 2.26 7.14 -1.01
C THR A 30 2.23 6.16 -2.18
N PRO A 31 1.04 5.66 -2.60
CA PRO A 31 0.98 4.60 -3.60
C PRO A 31 1.18 5.16 -5.01
N HIS A 32 2.25 4.72 -5.69
CA HIS A 32 2.51 5.06 -7.09
C HIS A 32 2.08 3.89 -7.98
N TRP A 33 0.93 4.01 -8.63
CA TRP A 33 0.32 2.96 -9.46
C TRP A 33 0.94 2.91 -10.85
N GLY A 34 1.45 1.74 -11.23
CA GLY A 34 2.01 1.48 -12.55
C GLY A 34 0.99 0.82 -13.47
N HIS A 35 0.66 1.49 -14.58
CA HIS A 35 -0.16 0.91 -15.64
C HIS A 35 0.63 -0.09 -16.49
N GLY A 36 -0.04 -1.17 -16.89
CA GLY A 36 0.50 -2.19 -17.77
C GLY A 36 0.27 -1.92 -19.25
N HIS A 37 0.39 -2.99 -20.05
CA HIS A 37 -0.02 -3.02 -21.45
C HIS A 37 -1.13 -4.05 -21.68
N PRO A 38 -2.32 -3.64 -22.17
CA PRO A 38 -2.74 -2.26 -22.44
C PRO A 38 -2.87 -1.43 -21.14
N ASN A 39 -2.89 -0.10 -21.26
CA ASN A 39 -2.95 0.83 -20.12
C ASN A 39 -4.25 0.75 -19.29
N THR A 40 -5.18 -0.12 -19.69
CA THR A 40 -6.40 -0.47 -18.96
C THR A 40 -6.16 -1.45 -17.81
N TYR A 41 -4.92 -1.88 -17.59
CA TYR A 41 -4.51 -2.72 -16.47
C TYR A 41 -3.56 -1.96 -15.54
N ILE A 42 -3.63 -2.31 -14.27
CA ILE A 42 -2.69 -1.91 -13.22
C ILE A 42 -1.80 -3.12 -12.94
N ASP A 43 -0.51 -2.99 -13.23
CA ASP A 43 0.44 -4.09 -13.10
C ASP A 43 1.18 -4.06 -11.76
N ASN A 44 1.29 -2.89 -11.13
CA ASN A 44 2.05 -2.75 -9.90
C ASN A 44 1.65 -1.51 -9.08
N VAL A 45 2.08 -1.51 -7.83
CA VAL A 45 2.18 -0.31 -6.99
C VAL A 45 3.60 -0.21 -6.42
N THR A 46 4.15 0.99 -6.38
CA THR A 46 5.44 1.27 -5.76
C THR A 46 5.25 2.23 -4.58
N PHE A 47 5.87 1.91 -3.45
CA PHE A 47 5.96 2.78 -2.28
C PHE A 47 7.38 3.39 -2.23
N PRO A 48 7.53 4.73 -2.12
CA PRO A 48 8.86 5.36 -2.17
C PRO A 48 9.79 5.01 -1.02
N HIS A 49 9.27 4.75 0.19
CA HIS A 49 10.10 4.41 1.34
C HIS A 49 9.36 3.52 2.35
N VAL A 50 9.61 2.22 2.32
CA VAL A 50 8.95 1.27 3.23
C VAL A 50 9.74 1.06 4.53
N LEU A 51 9.05 0.54 5.55
CA LEU A 51 9.70 0.01 6.75
C LEU A 51 10.47 -1.27 6.42
N THR A 52 11.66 -1.42 7.02
CA THR A 52 12.59 -2.55 6.76
C THR A 52 13.04 -3.26 8.04
N ASP A 53 12.42 -2.96 9.18
CA ASP A 53 12.73 -3.57 10.49
C ASP A 53 12.31 -5.04 10.58
N LYS A 54 11.37 -5.47 9.72
CA LYS A 54 10.86 -6.84 9.62
C LYS A 54 10.70 -7.27 8.16
N PRO A 55 10.66 -8.59 7.89
CA PRO A 55 10.35 -9.11 6.57
C PRO A 55 8.83 -9.06 6.31
N TYR A 56 8.27 -7.85 6.15
CA TYR A 56 6.84 -7.68 5.85
C TYR A 56 6.44 -8.41 4.55
N ILE A 57 5.24 -8.98 4.57
CA ILE A 57 4.60 -9.55 3.38
C ILE A 57 3.36 -8.74 3.03
N TYR A 58 2.83 -8.95 1.82
CA TYR A 58 1.69 -8.19 1.33
C TYR A 58 0.55 -9.10 0.89
N ARG A 59 -0.65 -8.69 1.23
CA ARG A 59 -1.90 -9.28 0.75
C ARG A 59 -2.52 -8.35 -0.28
N VAL A 60 -2.93 -8.91 -1.41
CA VAL A 60 -3.63 -8.17 -2.47
C VAL A 60 -5.04 -8.71 -2.63
N CYS A 61 -6.02 -7.81 -2.68
CA CYS A 61 -7.40 -8.17 -2.96
C CYS A 61 -7.91 -7.38 -4.16
N MET A 62 -8.68 -8.05 -5.02
CA MET A 62 -9.35 -7.50 -6.19
C MET A 62 -10.87 -7.62 -5.97
N ASP A 63 -11.56 -6.49 -5.87
CA ASP A 63 -12.96 -6.41 -5.42
C ASP A 63 -13.19 -7.17 -4.12
N ASP A 64 -13.89 -8.31 -4.17
CA ASP A 64 -14.16 -9.21 -3.05
C ASP A 64 -13.31 -10.50 -3.11
N THR A 65 -12.47 -10.64 -4.14
CA THR A 65 -11.54 -11.76 -4.31
C THR A 65 -10.23 -11.49 -3.59
N ASP A 66 -9.81 -12.43 -2.75
CA ASP A 66 -8.49 -12.44 -2.13
C ASP A 66 -7.49 -13.13 -3.07
N LEU A 67 -6.48 -12.41 -3.55
CA LEU A 67 -5.42 -12.97 -4.39
C LEU A 67 -4.29 -13.60 -3.55
N GLY A 68 -4.38 -13.50 -2.22
CA GLY A 68 -3.47 -14.15 -1.29
C GLY A 68 -2.31 -13.25 -0.83
N MET A 69 -1.40 -13.88 -0.09
CA MET A 69 -0.24 -13.24 0.53
C MET A 69 1.05 -13.67 -0.15
N GLN A 70 1.91 -12.72 -0.51
CA GLN A 70 3.24 -13.01 -1.04
C GLN A 70 4.27 -11.98 -0.54
N PRO A 71 5.56 -12.35 -0.47
CA PRO A 71 6.63 -11.37 -0.33
C PRO A 71 6.67 -10.46 -1.58
N ALA A 72 6.93 -9.17 -1.37
CA ALA A 72 7.18 -8.24 -2.48
C ALA A 72 8.60 -8.38 -3.02
N LEU A 73 8.91 -7.64 -4.09
CA LEU A 73 10.29 -7.50 -4.56
C LEU A 73 11.18 -6.88 -3.47
N ALA A 74 12.48 -7.10 -3.58
CA ALA A 74 13.45 -6.53 -2.65
C ALA A 74 13.34 -5.00 -2.59
N VAL A 75 13.50 -4.46 -1.38
CA VAL A 75 13.60 -3.02 -1.16
C VAL A 75 14.86 -2.52 -1.87
N GLN A 76 14.69 -1.45 -2.65
CA GLN A 76 15.76 -0.84 -3.44
C GLN A 76 16.66 0.05 -2.56
N SER A 77 17.80 0.48 -3.11
CA SER A 77 18.77 1.31 -2.36
C SER A 77 18.22 2.68 -1.94
N ASP A 78 17.17 3.18 -2.59
CA ASP A 78 16.46 4.41 -2.22
C ASP A 78 15.38 4.21 -1.15
N GLY A 79 15.17 2.96 -0.71
CA GLY A 79 14.12 2.57 0.23
C GLY A 79 12.79 2.22 -0.43
N SER A 80 12.68 2.35 -1.75
CA SER A 80 11.44 2.05 -2.45
C SER A 80 11.19 0.55 -2.54
N GLN A 81 9.91 0.18 -2.56
CA GLN A 81 9.51 -1.20 -2.76
C GLN A 81 8.35 -1.29 -3.74
N LYS A 82 8.52 -2.15 -4.74
CA LYS A 82 7.52 -2.42 -5.77
C LYS A 82 6.83 -3.75 -5.53
N LEU A 83 5.50 -3.72 -5.57
CA LEU A 83 4.64 -4.89 -5.57
C LEU A 83 4.18 -5.12 -7.00
N ASN A 84 4.61 -6.23 -7.61
CA ASN A 84 4.24 -6.60 -8.98
C ASN A 84 2.99 -7.51 -8.95
N PHE A 85 1.81 -7.00 -9.28
CA PHE A 85 0.55 -7.73 -9.19
C PHE A 85 0.47 -8.96 -10.08
N LEU A 86 1.32 -9.06 -11.11
CA LEU A 86 1.47 -10.28 -11.91
C LEU A 86 1.87 -11.49 -11.04
N GLN A 87 2.57 -11.27 -9.91
CA GLN A 87 2.92 -12.33 -8.95
C GLN A 87 1.69 -12.91 -8.23
N TRP A 88 0.68 -12.07 -7.97
CA TRP A 88 -0.57 -12.45 -7.30
C TRP A 88 -1.63 -12.94 -8.28
N ASN A 89 -1.67 -12.38 -9.49
CA ASN A 89 -2.76 -12.59 -10.43
C ASN A 89 -2.34 -13.45 -11.65
N GLY A 90 -1.58 -14.52 -11.39
CA GLY A 90 -1.27 -15.54 -12.40
C GLY A 90 -0.51 -15.04 -13.63
N GLY A 91 0.34 -14.01 -13.49
CA GLY A 91 1.09 -13.42 -14.60
C GLY A 91 0.38 -12.26 -15.31
N HIS A 92 -0.79 -11.82 -14.81
CA HIS A 92 -1.58 -10.74 -15.42
C HIS A 92 -1.67 -9.50 -14.52
N GLY A 93 -1.79 -8.32 -15.13
CA GLY A 93 -2.22 -7.12 -14.42
C GLY A 93 -3.67 -7.24 -13.92
N ILE A 94 -4.08 -6.32 -13.06
CA ILE A 94 -5.47 -6.21 -12.59
C ILE A 94 -6.19 -5.16 -13.43
N PRO A 95 -7.35 -5.44 -14.06
CA PRO A 95 -8.06 -4.42 -14.83
C PRO A 95 -8.40 -3.21 -13.95
N GLN A 96 -8.11 -2.01 -14.45
CA GLN A 96 -8.20 -0.76 -13.66
C GLN A 96 -9.63 -0.42 -13.19
N THR A 97 -10.64 -1.08 -13.74
CA THR A 97 -12.05 -0.96 -13.34
C THR A 97 -12.35 -1.63 -12.00
N HIS A 98 -11.52 -2.58 -11.57
CA HIS A 98 -11.68 -3.26 -10.28
C HIS A 98 -11.08 -2.45 -9.15
N ARG A 99 -11.64 -2.63 -7.94
CA ARG A 99 -11.07 -2.10 -6.71
C ARG A 99 -9.87 -2.94 -6.30
N ILE A 100 -8.70 -2.32 -6.09
CA ILE A 100 -7.50 -3.01 -5.62
C ILE A 100 -7.20 -2.57 -4.19
N ARG A 101 -7.08 -3.53 -3.27
CA ARG A 101 -6.68 -3.28 -1.88
C ARG A 101 -5.36 -3.98 -1.61
N VAL A 102 -4.39 -3.23 -1.10
CA VAL A 102 -3.09 -3.75 -0.70
C VAL A 102 -2.94 -3.58 0.79
N TYR A 103 -2.70 -4.70 1.48
CA TYR A 103 -2.42 -4.71 2.90
C TYR A 103 -0.97 -5.10 3.14
N VAL A 104 -0.29 -4.37 4.02
CA VAL A 104 0.95 -4.86 4.64
C VAL A 104 0.56 -5.77 5.81
N VAL A 105 1.29 -6.88 5.98
CA VAL A 105 1.04 -7.87 7.03
C VAL A 105 2.28 -7.94 7.92
N ASP A 106 2.10 -7.70 9.23
CA ASP A 106 3.17 -7.84 10.21
C ASP A 106 3.43 -9.34 10.47
N PRO A 107 4.64 -9.86 10.19
CA PRO A 107 4.94 -11.28 10.35
C PRO A 107 4.92 -11.74 11.81
N GLY A 108 5.01 -10.83 12.79
CA GLY A 108 5.04 -11.18 14.21
C GLY A 108 3.67 -11.48 14.84
N ASN A 109 2.58 -10.96 14.27
CA ASN A 109 1.24 -11.07 14.85
C ASN A 109 0.11 -11.28 13.81
N ALA A 110 0.46 -11.35 12.51
CA ALA A 110 -0.47 -11.49 11.39
C ALA A 110 -1.52 -10.35 11.26
N ILE A 111 -1.33 -9.24 11.97
CA ILE A 111 -2.17 -8.04 11.81
C ILE A 111 -1.88 -7.43 10.44
N GLN A 112 -2.94 -6.92 9.82
CA GLN A 112 -2.91 -6.38 8.46
C GLN A 112 -3.36 -4.93 8.47
N TYR A 113 -2.66 -4.07 7.73
CA TYR A 113 -2.98 -2.66 7.61
C TYR A 113 -3.13 -2.29 6.14
N LEU A 114 -4.24 -1.63 5.78
CA LEU A 114 -4.46 -1.14 4.41
C LEU A 114 -3.45 -0.03 4.12
N VAL A 115 -2.60 -0.22 3.11
CA VAL A 115 -1.55 0.73 2.72
C VAL A 115 -1.75 1.31 1.32
N ALA A 116 -2.56 0.67 0.47
CA ALA A 116 -2.98 1.26 -0.79
C ALA A 116 -4.39 0.81 -1.19
N LEU A 117 -5.12 1.74 -1.80
CA LEU A 117 -6.46 1.53 -2.34
C LEU A 117 -6.55 2.18 -3.72
N TRP A 118 -6.84 1.37 -4.73
CA TRP A 118 -7.20 1.84 -6.07
C TRP A 118 -8.71 1.77 -6.24
N ILE A 119 -9.32 2.86 -6.66
CA ILE A 119 -10.73 2.94 -7.07
C ILE A 119 -10.80 3.72 -8.38
N TRP A 120 -11.32 3.08 -9.43
CA TRP A 120 -11.46 3.67 -10.76
C TRP A 120 -12.17 5.02 -10.76
N GLU A 121 -13.29 5.12 -10.03
CA GLU A 121 -14.09 6.35 -9.95
C GLU A 121 -13.33 7.55 -9.39
N VAL A 122 -12.36 7.30 -8.51
CA VAL A 122 -11.47 8.35 -7.98
C VAL A 122 -10.40 8.69 -9.01
N ALA A 123 -9.82 7.68 -9.66
CA ALA A 123 -8.74 7.85 -10.64
C ALA A 123 -9.15 8.68 -11.86
N ILE A 124 -10.41 8.57 -12.32
CA ILE A 124 -10.92 9.39 -13.44
C ILE A 124 -11.18 10.85 -13.06
N ARG A 125 -11.56 11.13 -11.81
CA ARG A 125 -11.86 12.50 -11.34
C ARG A 125 -10.61 13.34 -11.15
N THR A 126 -9.48 12.71 -10.83
CA THR A 126 -8.18 13.37 -10.67
C THR A 126 -7.47 13.67 -12.01
N ARG A 127 -8.06 13.29 -13.15
CA ARG A 127 -7.54 13.57 -14.51
C ARG A 127 -8.27 14.73 -15.22
N GLY A 128 -9.16 15.44 -14.52
CA GLY A 128 -9.92 16.58 -15.03
C GLY A 128 -9.43 17.93 -14.50
#